data_AF-A0A955X022-F1
#
_entry.id   AF-A0A955X022-F1
#
_cell.length_a   1.000
_cell.length_b   1.000
_cell.length_c   1.000
_cell.angle_alpha   90.00
_cell.angle_beta   90.00
_cell.angle_gamma   90.00
#
_symmetry.space_group_name_H-M   'P 1'
#
loop_
_entity.id
_entity.type
_entity.pdbx_description
1 polymer ?
#
loop_
_entity_poly.entity_id
_entity_poly.type
_entity_poly.pdbx_seq_one_letter_code
_entity_poly.pdbx_strand_id
1 'polypeptide(L)'
;RRVQRLLAVYSPRDRRLDRPEGRVDWLASRLASVGQAQPVYVGEVSGVGLGREERAALLGWCDWIAQQADRFAHAHLDEADRAALAPDLARLARLGADYRGRHDVGLRRRWAHTARRSRWPFLRQVVADGLAAETSQTAVDRLPVPADRPTAFELLVLVRLLSALSEAPPAVRWLANGNGHLRLPGIHAQFQRSFAAEQVRRAAALSAPAGEAITRFQVNLPTRSDLWIGFDRPRGGFDGVLVEVKSGGPQYRDTVLQLQTYRHALPDAEVQRALVLGVVEQPAQGPLRPSQAAWLAAQASGTDDVWAFCGPDDLAAVLAAVGLIKAPLADH
;
A
#
# COMPACT_ATOMS: atom_id res chain seq x y z
N ARG A 1 -4.17 -17.06 -24.89
CA ARG A 1 -5.41 -17.85 -25.10
C ARG A 1 -6.66 -17.20 -24.46
N ARG A 2 -6.71 -16.87 -23.15
CA ARG A 2 -7.89 -16.23 -22.52
C ARG A 2 -8.27 -14.86 -23.11
N VAL A 3 -7.27 -14.01 -23.40
CA VAL A 3 -7.45 -12.71 -24.10
C VAL A 3 -8.11 -12.88 -25.47
N GLN A 4 -7.61 -13.81 -26.28
CA GLN A 4 -8.17 -14.08 -27.61
C GLN A 4 -9.60 -14.60 -27.53
N ARG A 5 -9.92 -15.45 -26.54
CA ARG A 5 -11.30 -15.89 -26.30
C ARG A 5 -12.20 -14.69 -25.97
N LEU A 6 -11.78 -13.80 -25.08
CA LEU A 6 -12.54 -12.58 -24.72
C LEU A 6 -12.71 -11.60 -25.89
N LEU A 7 -11.69 -11.43 -26.73
CA LEU A 7 -11.79 -10.62 -27.95
C LEU A 7 -12.67 -11.28 -29.02
N ALA A 8 -12.76 -12.61 -29.03
CA ALA A 8 -13.64 -13.37 -29.92
C ALA A 8 -15.10 -13.39 -29.42
N VAL A 9 -15.34 -13.09 -28.14
CA VAL A 9 -16.69 -12.84 -27.64
C VAL A 9 -17.21 -11.54 -28.27
N TYR A 10 -18.36 -11.62 -28.96
CA TYR A 10 -18.96 -10.55 -29.77
C TYR A 10 -19.02 -9.20 -29.06
N SER A 11 -18.02 -8.34 -29.30
CA SER A 11 -18.10 -6.91 -28.93
C SER A 11 -19.35 -6.31 -29.60
N PRO A 12 -20.11 -5.41 -28.95
CA PRO A 12 -21.19 -4.70 -29.60
C PRO A 12 -20.66 -4.09 -30.90
N ARG A 13 -21.25 -4.48 -32.02
CA ARG A 13 -20.93 -3.90 -33.31
C ARG A 13 -22.01 -2.88 -33.61
N ASP A 14 -21.58 -1.68 -33.95
CA ASP A 14 -22.43 -0.71 -34.62
C ASP A 14 -22.95 -1.34 -35.90
N ARG A 15 -24.25 -1.63 -35.92
CA ARG A 15 -24.92 -2.18 -37.10
C ARG A 15 -25.76 -1.09 -37.72
N ARG A 16 -25.73 -1.01 -39.06
CA ARG A 16 -26.70 -0.25 -39.82
C ARG A 16 -28.02 -1.02 -39.84
N LEU A 17 -29.06 -0.39 -39.31
CA LEU A 17 -30.40 -0.88 -39.16
C LEU A 17 -31.34 0.04 -39.94
N ASP A 18 -32.43 -0.54 -40.43
CA ASP A 18 -33.55 0.15 -41.07
C ASP A 18 -34.52 0.78 -40.06
N ARG A 19 -34.39 0.41 -38.77
CA ARG A 19 -35.17 0.96 -37.65
C ARG A 19 -34.30 1.18 -36.40
N PRO A 20 -34.63 2.16 -35.52
CA PRO A 20 -33.86 2.41 -34.31
C PRO A 20 -34.09 1.28 -33.30
N GLU A 21 -33.07 0.46 -33.05
CA GLU A 21 -33.06 -0.57 -32.02
C GLU A 21 -31.88 -0.40 -31.08
N GLY A 22 -32.06 -0.74 -29.80
CA GLY A 22 -31.00 -0.65 -28.79
C GLY A 22 -30.54 0.79 -28.54
N ARG A 23 -29.23 0.97 -28.31
CA ARG A 23 -28.61 2.30 -28.16
C ARG A 23 -28.17 2.81 -29.54
N VAL A 24 -28.82 3.88 -30.01
CA VAL A 24 -28.56 4.46 -31.34
C VAL A 24 -27.54 5.60 -31.25
N ASP A 25 -26.52 5.58 -32.10
CA ASP A 25 -25.64 6.73 -32.34
C ASP A 25 -26.29 7.64 -33.39
N TRP A 26 -26.95 8.70 -32.92
CA TRP A 26 -27.69 9.64 -33.77
C TRP A 26 -26.79 10.44 -34.73
N LEU A 27 -25.53 10.70 -34.35
CA LEU A 27 -24.59 11.42 -35.21
C LEU A 27 -24.14 10.53 -36.37
N ALA A 28 -23.74 9.29 -36.06
CA ALA A 28 -23.36 8.31 -37.08
C ALA A 28 -24.55 7.94 -37.99
N SER A 29 -25.77 7.83 -37.43
CA SER A 29 -27.00 7.60 -38.18
C SER A 29 -27.30 8.73 -39.17
N ARG A 30 -27.14 9.99 -38.72
CA ARG A 30 -27.35 11.18 -39.57
C ARG A 30 -26.39 11.19 -40.75
N LEU A 31 -25.12 10.86 -40.53
CA LEU A 31 -24.11 10.77 -41.59
C LEU A 31 -24.37 9.59 -42.54
N ALA A 32 -24.76 8.43 -42.00
CA ALA A 32 -25.05 7.23 -42.80
C ALA A 32 -26.32 7.37 -43.66
N SER A 33 -27.25 8.25 -43.26
CA SER A 33 -28.50 8.52 -43.99
C SER A 33 -28.34 9.54 -45.12
N VAL A 34 -27.19 10.20 -45.25
CA VAL A 34 -26.96 11.18 -46.33
C VAL A 34 -26.98 10.46 -47.68
N GLY A 35 -27.89 10.87 -48.56
CA GLY A 35 -28.04 10.31 -49.92
C GLY A 35 -28.71 8.94 -49.98
N GLN A 36 -29.27 8.44 -48.88
CA GLN A 36 -30.05 7.20 -48.86
C GLN A 36 -31.54 7.49 -49.01
N ALA A 37 -32.28 6.60 -49.70
CA ALA A 37 -33.73 6.75 -49.90
C ALA A 37 -34.55 6.52 -48.60
N GLN A 38 -33.96 5.84 -47.62
CA GLN A 38 -34.56 5.61 -46.30
C GLN A 38 -33.54 5.91 -45.18
N PRO A 39 -34.01 6.31 -43.98
CA PRO A 39 -33.13 6.54 -42.83
C PRO A 39 -32.34 5.28 -42.45
N VAL A 40 -31.04 5.45 -42.20
CA VAL A 40 -30.15 4.39 -41.71
C VAL A 40 -29.78 4.69 -40.26
N TYR A 41 -30.14 3.79 -39.35
CA TYR A 41 -29.85 3.89 -37.93
C TYR A 41 -28.59 3.09 -37.61
N VAL A 42 -27.63 3.69 -36.94
CA VAL A 42 -26.45 3.02 -36.42
C VAL A 42 -26.72 2.67 -34.96
N GLY A 43 -27.04 1.41 -34.70
CA GLY A 43 -27.41 0.92 -33.36
C GLY A 43 -26.40 -0.08 -32.80
N GLU A 44 -26.17 -0.03 -31.48
CA GLU A 44 -25.49 -1.09 -30.75
C GLU A 44 -26.42 -2.31 -30.66
N VAL A 45 -26.12 -3.37 -31.42
CA VAL A 45 -26.83 -4.64 -31.27
C VAL A 45 -26.37 -5.31 -29.98
N SER A 46 -27.31 -5.82 -29.18
CA SER A 46 -27.05 -6.47 -27.89
C SER A 46 -26.23 -7.75 -28.05
N GLY A 47 -24.92 -7.60 -28.17
CA GLY A 47 -23.94 -8.68 -28.11
C GLY A 47 -23.51 -8.91 -26.67
N VAL A 48 -23.58 -10.17 -26.22
CA VAL A 48 -22.87 -10.63 -25.03
C VAL A 48 -21.38 -10.55 -25.33
N GLY A 49 -20.74 -9.38 -25.14
CA GLY A 49 -19.28 -9.24 -25.30
C GLY A 49 -18.70 -7.98 -24.67
N LEU A 50 -17.51 -7.56 -25.09
CA LEU A 50 -16.81 -6.43 -24.48
C LEU A 50 -17.34 -5.11 -25.02
N GLY A 51 -17.82 -4.23 -24.13
CA GLY A 51 -18.08 -2.85 -24.48
C GLY A 51 -16.81 -2.13 -24.97
N ARG A 52 -16.96 -0.99 -25.64
CA ARG A 52 -15.84 -0.21 -26.20
C ARG A 52 -14.76 0.08 -25.15
N GLU A 53 -15.16 0.48 -23.95
CA GLU A 53 -14.23 0.80 -22.86
C GLU A 53 -13.58 -0.46 -22.27
N GLU A 54 -14.32 -1.57 -22.12
CA GLU A 54 -13.76 -2.85 -21.64
C GLU A 54 -12.73 -3.39 -22.64
N ARG A 55 -13.01 -3.26 -23.94
CA ARG A 55 -12.06 -3.59 -25.01
C ARG A 55 -10.82 -2.71 -24.94
N ALA A 56 -11.00 -1.39 -24.76
CA ALA A 56 -9.87 -0.48 -24.59
C ALA A 56 -9.01 -0.85 -23.36
N ALA A 57 -9.64 -1.19 -22.23
CA ALA A 57 -8.94 -1.62 -21.03
C ALA A 57 -8.16 -2.92 -21.23
N LEU A 58 -8.76 -3.92 -21.90
CA LEU A 58 -8.09 -5.18 -22.21
C LEU A 58 -6.90 -5.00 -23.15
N LEU A 59 -7.08 -4.26 -24.25
CA LEU A 59 -6.03 -4.05 -25.25
C LEU A 59 -4.91 -3.14 -24.72
N GLY A 60 -5.26 -2.10 -23.96
CA GLY A 60 -4.31 -1.26 -23.25
C GLY A 60 -3.48 -2.06 -22.24
N TRP A 61 -4.12 -2.97 -21.48
CA TRP A 61 -3.41 -3.90 -20.61
C TRP A 61 -2.50 -4.87 -21.37
N CYS A 62 -2.90 -5.38 -22.53
CA CYS A 62 -2.06 -6.25 -23.36
C CYS A 62 -0.78 -5.57 -23.84
N ASP A 63 -0.84 -4.33 -24.32
CA ASP A 63 0.37 -3.59 -24.69
C ASP A 63 1.23 -3.28 -23.46
N TRP A 64 0.60 -2.84 -22.37
CA TRP A 64 1.30 -2.51 -21.14
C TRP A 64 2.04 -3.72 -20.55
N ILE A 65 1.37 -4.87 -20.39
CA ILE A 65 1.98 -6.06 -19.81
C ILE A 65 3.07 -6.63 -20.72
N ALA A 66 2.93 -6.50 -22.04
CA ALA A 66 3.98 -6.88 -22.98
C ALA A 66 5.24 -6.05 -22.76
N GLN A 67 5.12 -4.72 -22.58
CA GLN A 67 6.26 -3.86 -22.27
C GLN A 67 6.91 -4.18 -20.93
N GLN A 68 6.12 -4.43 -19.88
CA GLN A 68 6.66 -4.73 -18.55
C GLN A 68 7.37 -6.09 -18.54
N ALA A 69 6.78 -7.10 -19.17
CA ALA A 69 7.37 -8.42 -19.26
C ALA A 69 8.60 -8.44 -20.17
N ASP A 70 8.65 -7.63 -21.23
CA ASP A 70 9.84 -7.45 -22.06
C ASP A 70 11.00 -6.81 -21.27
N ARG A 71 10.72 -5.76 -20.48
CA ARG A 71 11.71 -5.17 -19.57
C ARG A 71 12.22 -6.17 -18.54
N PHE A 72 11.32 -6.92 -17.92
CA PHE A 72 11.68 -7.95 -16.96
C PHE A 72 12.56 -9.04 -17.60
N ALA A 73 12.19 -9.51 -18.79
CA ALA A 73 12.94 -10.54 -19.51
C ALA A 73 14.36 -10.08 -19.87
N HIS A 74 14.54 -8.83 -20.27
CA HIS A 74 15.87 -8.27 -20.53
C HIS A 74 16.71 -8.05 -19.26
N ALA A 75 16.07 -7.76 -18.13
CA ALA A 75 16.75 -7.48 -16.88
C ALA A 75 17.11 -8.74 -16.07
N HIS A 76 16.32 -9.82 -16.20
CA HIS A 76 16.35 -10.93 -15.24
C HIS A 76 16.36 -12.33 -15.86
N LEU A 77 16.11 -12.48 -17.15
CA LEU A 77 16.12 -13.79 -17.80
C LEU A 77 17.35 -13.96 -18.69
N ASP A 78 17.83 -15.20 -18.77
CA ASP A 78 18.86 -15.56 -19.73
C ASP A 78 18.31 -15.55 -21.18
N GLU A 79 19.20 -15.77 -22.14
CA GLU A 79 18.83 -15.73 -23.57
C GLU A 79 17.83 -16.84 -23.95
N ALA A 80 17.93 -18.02 -23.33
CA ALA A 80 17.08 -19.15 -23.66
C ALA A 80 15.64 -18.92 -23.15
N ASP A 81 15.49 -18.47 -21.91
CA ASP A 81 14.20 -18.14 -21.31
C ASP A 81 13.54 -16.93 -21.98
N ARG A 82 14.33 -15.93 -22.36
CA ARG A 82 13.84 -14.77 -23.12
C ARG A 82 13.36 -15.18 -24.52
N ALA A 83 14.09 -16.04 -25.22
CA ALA A 83 13.67 -16.57 -26.51
C ALA A 83 12.38 -17.40 -26.42
N ALA A 84 12.19 -18.16 -25.33
CA ALA A 84 10.97 -18.92 -25.08
C ALA A 84 9.75 -18.01 -24.83
N LEU A 85 9.94 -16.87 -24.17
CA LEU A 85 8.89 -15.91 -23.85
C LEU A 85 8.52 -14.97 -25.02
N ALA A 86 9.47 -14.69 -25.91
CA ALA A 86 9.34 -13.71 -27.00
C ALA A 86 8.08 -13.86 -27.88
N PRO A 87 7.64 -15.07 -28.30
CA PRO A 87 6.44 -15.23 -29.13
C PRO A 87 5.15 -14.76 -28.43
N ASP A 88 5.06 -14.99 -27.12
CA ASP A 88 3.90 -14.60 -26.33
C ASP A 88 3.85 -13.08 -26.08
N LEU A 89 5.01 -12.45 -25.85
CA LEU A 89 5.15 -11.00 -25.76
C LEU A 89 4.79 -10.32 -27.08
N ALA A 90 5.35 -10.80 -28.19
CA ALA A 90 5.05 -10.31 -29.52
C ALA A 90 3.57 -10.45 -29.88
N ARG A 91 2.90 -11.48 -29.36
CA ARG A 91 1.44 -11.64 -29.53
C ARG A 91 0.66 -10.61 -28.72
N LEU A 92 1.02 -10.36 -27.46
CA LEU A 92 0.35 -9.36 -26.62
C LEU A 92 0.56 -7.94 -27.15
N ALA A 93 1.79 -7.61 -27.57
CA ALA A 93 2.12 -6.32 -28.19
C ALA A 93 1.36 -6.09 -29.51
N ARG A 94 1.13 -7.14 -30.31
CA ARG A 94 0.31 -7.04 -31.53
C ARG A 94 -1.17 -6.76 -31.21
N LEU A 95 -1.71 -7.38 -30.16
CA LEU A 95 -3.11 -7.16 -29.77
C LEU A 95 -3.34 -5.73 -29.29
N GLY A 96 -2.39 -5.17 -28.54
CA GLY A 96 -2.49 -3.81 -27.98
C GLY A 96 -1.89 -2.71 -28.86
N ALA A 97 -1.54 -2.96 -30.12
CA ALA A 97 -0.77 -2.04 -30.96
C ALA A 97 -1.37 -0.63 -31.07
N ASP A 98 -2.70 -0.51 -31.09
CA ASP A 98 -3.42 0.78 -31.14
C ASP A 98 -3.19 1.67 -29.90
N TYR A 99 -2.69 1.09 -28.81
CA TYR A 99 -2.42 1.73 -27.53
C TYR A 99 -0.93 1.85 -27.23
N ARG A 100 -0.06 1.55 -28.21
CA ARG A 100 1.40 1.61 -28.05
C ARG A 100 1.84 2.98 -27.53
N GLY A 101 2.58 2.97 -26.43
CA GLY A 101 3.11 4.18 -25.79
C GLY A 101 2.06 5.06 -25.11
N ARG A 102 0.77 4.68 -25.12
CA ARG A 102 -0.32 5.43 -24.46
C ARG A 102 -0.61 4.84 -23.09
N HIS A 103 0.35 5.01 -22.18
CA HIS A 103 0.28 4.46 -20.82
C HIS A 103 0.49 5.54 -19.77
N ASP A 104 -0.11 6.71 -19.92
CA ASP A 104 -0.10 7.65 -18.81
C ASP A 104 -0.88 7.07 -17.62
N VAL A 105 -0.50 7.50 -16.42
CA VAL A 105 -1.07 6.99 -15.17
C VAL A 105 -2.59 7.18 -15.12
N GLY A 106 -3.10 8.30 -15.64
CA GLY A 106 -4.52 8.61 -15.65
C GLY A 106 -5.31 7.67 -16.56
N LEU A 107 -4.78 7.38 -17.75
CA LEU A 107 -5.40 6.45 -18.70
C LEU A 107 -5.41 5.01 -18.17
N ARG A 108 -4.31 4.55 -17.58
CA ARG A 108 -4.26 3.23 -16.94
C ARG A 108 -5.22 3.12 -15.74
N ARG A 109 -5.41 4.20 -14.95
CA ARG A 109 -6.42 4.24 -13.87
C ARG A 109 -7.84 4.11 -14.41
N ARG A 110 -8.16 4.84 -15.48
CA ARG A 110 -9.47 4.72 -16.15
C ARG A 110 -9.70 3.29 -16.63
N TRP A 111 -8.72 2.67 -17.27
CA TRP A 111 -8.81 1.26 -17.68
C TRP A 111 -8.98 0.29 -16.50
N ALA A 112 -8.23 0.48 -15.41
CA ALA A 112 -8.38 -0.34 -14.20
C ALA A 112 -9.79 -0.22 -13.61
N HIS A 113 -10.34 1.00 -13.56
CA HIS A 113 -11.70 1.27 -13.10
C HIS A 113 -12.76 0.59 -13.99
N THR A 114 -12.65 0.75 -15.31
CA THR A 114 -13.53 0.09 -16.28
C THR A 114 -13.46 -1.44 -16.15
N ALA A 115 -12.25 -1.99 -16.03
CA ALA A 115 -12.03 -3.43 -15.91
C ALA A 115 -12.63 -4.00 -14.62
N ARG A 116 -12.48 -3.28 -13.48
CA ARG A 116 -13.04 -3.69 -12.18
C ARG A 116 -14.57 -3.75 -12.18
N ARG A 117 -15.22 -2.89 -12.97
CA ARG A 117 -16.68 -2.85 -13.12
C ARG A 117 -17.20 -3.79 -14.22
N SER A 118 -16.30 -4.48 -14.93
CA SER A 118 -16.68 -5.41 -15.98
C SER A 118 -17.41 -6.63 -15.41
N ARG A 119 -18.39 -7.10 -16.18
CA ARG A 119 -19.04 -8.39 -15.92
C ARG A 119 -18.09 -9.58 -16.14
N TRP A 120 -17.04 -9.40 -16.94
CA TRP A 120 -16.10 -10.45 -17.29
C TRP A 120 -15.09 -10.68 -16.16
N PRO A 121 -15.05 -11.88 -15.54
CA PRO A 121 -14.16 -12.14 -14.40
C PRO A 121 -12.68 -11.88 -14.69
N PHE A 122 -12.22 -12.19 -15.91
CA PHE A 122 -10.84 -11.94 -16.33
C PHE A 122 -10.49 -10.44 -16.35
N LEU A 123 -11.40 -9.57 -16.80
CA LEU A 123 -11.18 -8.13 -16.73
C LEU A 123 -11.17 -7.66 -15.28
N ARG A 124 -12.14 -8.12 -14.48
CA ARG A 124 -12.29 -7.71 -13.08
C ARG A 124 -11.13 -8.14 -12.18
N GLN A 125 -10.55 -9.32 -12.42
CA GLN A 125 -9.55 -9.93 -11.52
C GLN A 125 -8.13 -9.85 -12.06
N VAL A 126 -7.92 -9.96 -13.39
CA VAL A 126 -6.56 -10.02 -13.96
C VAL A 126 -6.17 -8.66 -14.54
N VAL A 127 -7.04 -8.07 -15.35
CA VAL A 127 -6.75 -6.77 -15.99
C VAL A 127 -6.79 -5.64 -14.98
N ALA A 128 -7.82 -5.57 -14.14
CA ALA A 128 -7.96 -4.52 -13.15
C ALA A 128 -6.81 -4.53 -12.14
N ASP A 129 -6.45 -5.71 -11.61
CA ASP A 129 -5.39 -5.82 -10.61
C ASP A 129 -4.01 -5.61 -11.24
N GLY A 130 -3.79 -6.11 -12.46
CA GLY A 130 -2.55 -5.85 -13.21
C GLY A 130 -2.32 -4.36 -13.47
N LEU A 131 -3.35 -3.62 -13.91
CA LEU A 131 -3.27 -2.18 -14.10
C LEU A 131 -3.20 -1.41 -12.76
N ALA A 132 -3.87 -1.90 -11.72
CA ALA A 132 -3.86 -1.29 -10.38
C ALA A 132 -2.49 -1.44 -9.68
N ALA A 133 -1.76 -2.54 -9.89
CA ALA A 133 -0.46 -2.78 -9.26
C ALA A 133 0.59 -1.69 -9.57
N GLU A 134 0.45 -0.96 -10.69
CA GLU A 134 1.36 0.14 -11.06
C GLU A 134 0.70 1.52 -10.97
N THR A 135 -0.63 1.61 -10.96
CA THR A 135 -1.38 2.88 -10.90
C THR A 135 -1.98 3.22 -9.54
N SER A 136 -2.01 2.24 -8.64
CA SER A 136 -2.41 2.43 -7.26
C SER A 136 -1.46 3.42 -6.61
N GLN A 137 -1.99 4.61 -6.36
CA GLN A 137 -1.62 5.43 -5.21
C GLN A 137 -2.06 4.76 -3.90
N THR A 138 -2.24 3.44 -3.87
CA THR A 138 -2.88 2.67 -2.79
C THR A 138 -2.13 1.40 -2.40
N ALA A 139 -0.92 1.14 -2.90
CA ALA A 139 -0.18 -0.06 -2.52
C ALA A 139 1.08 0.18 -1.67
N VAL A 140 1.37 1.43 -1.25
CA VAL A 140 2.31 1.87 -0.19
C VAL A 140 2.90 3.24 -0.57
N ASP A 141 2.79 4.23 0.30
CA ASP A 141 3.59 5.45 0.17
C ASP A 141 5.08 5.13 0.41
N ARG A 142 5.97 5.89 -0.21
CA ARG A 142 7.34 5.41 -0.44
C ARG A 142 8.22 5.61 0.79
N LEU A 143 9.00 4.59 1.15
CA LEU A 143 10.01 4.71 2.19
C LEU A 143 11.26 5.44 1.66
N PRO A 144 11.92 6.27 2.48
CA PRO A 144 13.23 6.81 2.11
C PRO A 144 14.24 5.68 1.95
N VAL A 145 15.18 5.83 1.00
CA VAL A 145 16.36 4.95 0.91
C VAL A 145 17.18 5.09 2.20
N PRO A 146 17.67 4.00 2.82
CA PRO A 146 18.39 4.12 4.07
C PRO A 146 19.75 4.76 3.78
N ALA A 147 20.06 5.83 4.51
CA ALA A 147 21.34 6.53 4.36
C ALA A 147 22.47 5.86 5.17
N ASP A 148 22.11 5.12 6.21
CA ASP A 148 23.03 4.46 7.14
C ASP A 148 22.39 3.22 7.80
N ARG A 149 23.17 2.52 8.62
CA ARG A 149 22.73 1.31 9.34
C ARG A 149 21.57 1.59 10.33
N PRO A 150 21.62 2.64 11.18
CA PRO A 150 20.48 2.99 12.05
C PRO A 150 19.18 3.15 11.27
N THR A 151 19.21 3.95 10.19
CA THR A 151 18.04 4.19 9.33
C THR A 151 17.56 2.89 8.67
N ALA A 152 18.48 2.03 8.22
CA ALA A 152 18.13 0.72 7.66
C ALA A 152 17.41 -0.17 8.69
N PHE A 153 17.84 -0.12 9.95
CA PHE A 153 17.21 -0.88 11.04
C PHE A 153 15.82 -0.32 11.39
N GLU A 154 15.65 1.00 11.50
CA GLU A 154 14.34 1.63 11.70
C GLU A 154 13.34 1.22 10.61
N LEU A 155 13.78 1.26 9.35
CA LEU A 155 12.94 0.91 8.19
C LEU A 155 12.64 -0.60 8.11
N LEU A 156 13.57 -1.46 8.55
CA LEU A 156 13.31 -2.89 8.71
C LEU A 156 12.19 -3.15 9.74
N VAL A 157 12.26 -2.48 10.90
CA VAL A 157 11.24 -2.59 11.96
C VAL A 157 9.89 -2.15 11.44
N LEU A 158 9.84 -1.01 10.74
CA LEU A 158 8.64 -0.52 10.08
C LEU A 158 8.04 -1.53 9.11
N VAL A 159 8.84 -2.07 8.18
CA VAL A 159 8.36 -3.05 7.20
C VAL A 159 7.82 -4.29 7.88
N ARG A 160 8.50 -4.80 8.91
CA ARG A 160 8.04 -5.97 9.70
C ARG A 160 6.72 -5.69 10.41
N LEU A 161 6.58 -4.54 11.07
CA LEU A 161 5.34 -4.14 11.74
C LEU A 161 4.18 -3.99 10.75
N LEU A 162 4.39 -3.30 9.63
CA LEU A 162 3.36 -3.15 8.60
C LEU A 162 2.96 -4.50 8.00
N SER A 163 3.92 -5.39 7.77
CA SER A 163 3.66 -6.72 7.23
C SER A 163 2.86 -7.58 8.19
N ALA A 164 3.14 -7.49 9.50
CA ALA A 164 2.40 -8.21 10.54
C ALA A 164 0.98 -7.66 10.74
N LEU A 165 0.82 -6.33 10.73
CA LEU A 165 -0.46 -5.66 10.99
C LEU A 165 -1.41 -5.65 9.78
N SER A 166 -0.90 -5.85 8.57
CA SER A 166 -1.73 -5.83 7.35
C SER A 166 -2.37 -7.19 7.09
N GLU A 167 -3.66 -7.19 6.73
CA GLU A 167 -4.37 -8.44 6.36
C GLU A 167 -3.76 -9.11 5.12
N ALA A 168 -3.20 -8.32 4.21
CA ALA A 168 -2.42 -8.78 3.06
C ALA A 168 -1.10 -8.01 3.03
N PRO A 169 0.07 -8.69 2.98
CA PRO A 169 1.36 -8.02 2.96
C PRO A 169 1.47 -7.09 1.74
N PRO A 170 1.65 -5.78 1.94
CA PRO A 170 1.74 -4.84 0.84
C PRO A 170 3.14 -4.82 0.21
N ALA A 171 3.24 -4.46 -1.06
CA ALA A 171 4.52 -4.28 -1.74
C ALA A 171 5.12 -2.90 -1.38
N VAL A 172 5.85 -2.82 -0.26
CA VAL A 172 6.57 -1.61 0.16
C VAL A 172 7.75 -1.33 -0.77
N ARG A 173 7.91 -0.07 -1.22
CA ARG A 173 9.01 0.35 -2.10
C ARG A 173 9.86 1.44 -1.45
N TRP A 174 11.17 1.34 -1.65
CA TRP A 174 12.18 2.32 -1.24
C TRP A 174 12.41 3.31 -2.39
N LEU A 175 12.43 4.62 -2.13
CA LEU A 175 12.72 5.66 -3.13
C LEU A 175 13.52 6.81 -2.54
N ALA A 176 14.28 7.50 -3.40
CA ALA A 176 15.19 8.57 -3.00
C ALA A 176 14.49 9.75 -2.29
N ASN A 177 13.21 10.03 -2.60
CA ASN A 177 12.49 11.22 -2.12
C ASN A 177 11.14 10.86 -1.46
N GLY A 178 11.12 9.90 -0.54
CA GLY A 178 9.92 9.55 0.25
C GLY A 178 9.60 10.63 1.31
N ASN A 179 8.32 10.82 1.63
CA ASN A 179 7.87 11.76 2.67
C ASN A 179 7.63 11.09 4.04
N GLY A 180 7.92 9.79 4.17
CA GLY A 180 7.76 9.03 5.42
C GLY A 180 6.32 8.73 5.83
N HIS A 181 5.31 9.24 5.12
CA HIS A 181 3.92 8.83 5.32
C HIS A 181 3.67 7.51 4.62
N LEU A 182 2.76 6.69 5.16
CA LEU A 182 2.41 5.34 4.72
C LEU A 182 0.91 5.08 4.96
N ARG A 183 0.12 4.91 3.90
CA ARG A 183 -1.29 4.54 4.00
C ARG A 183 -1.54 3.13 3.48
N LEU A 184 -2.13 2.30 4.34
CA LEU A 184 -2.61 0.94 4.03
C LEU A 184 -4.09 0.83 4.42
N PRO A 185 -4.83 -0.19 3.95
CA PRO A 185 -6.20 -0.41 4.40
C PRO A 185 -6.31 -0.49 5.92
N GLY A 186 -6.98 0.48 6.53
CA GLY A 186 -7.19 0.55 7.98
C GLY A 186 -5.98 0.99 8.82
N ILE A 187 -4.86 1.36 8.20
CA ILE A 187 -3.61 1.76 8.88
C ILE A 187 -3.04 3.02 8.24
N HIS A 188 -2.58 3.95 9.07
CA HIS A 188 -1.69 5.03 8.67
C HIS A 188 -0.40 4.97 9.49
N ALA A 189 0.73 4.99 8.82
CA ALA A 189 2.03 5.06 9.44
C ALA A 189 2.76 6.35 9.06
N GLN A 190 3.53 6.86 10.02
CA GLN A 190 4.38 8.04 9.87
C GLN A 190 5.77 7.66 10.39
N PHE A 191 6.68 7.43 9.44
CA PHE A 191 8.10 7.25 9.70
C PHE A 191 8.72 8.60 10.07
N GLN A 192 9.50 8.62 11.14
CA GLN A 192 10.20 9.82 11.64
C GLN A 192 9.23 10.98 11.90
N ARG A 193 8.10 10.71 12.58
CA ARG A 193 7.08 11.71 12.93
C ARG A 193 7.69 12.79 13.82
N SER A 194 7.63 14.04 13.36
CA SER A 194 8.05 15.20 14.13
C SER A 194 6.92 15.72 15.02
N PHE A 195 7.27 16.09 16.25
CA PHE A 195 6.43 16.77 17.22
C PHE A 195 6.87 18.23 17.33
N ALA A 196 5.94 19.14 17.62
CA ALA A 196 6.31 20.52 17.87
C ALA A 196 7.16 20.58 19.15
N ALA A 197 8.25 21.35 19.14
CA ALA A 197 9.16 21.48 20.28
C ALA A 197 8.44 21.92 21.58
N GLU A 198 7.36 22.68 21.43
CA GLU A 198 6.52 23.11 22.54
C GLU A 198 5.70 21.96 23.16
N GLN A 199 5.18 21.04 22.33
CA GLN A 199 4.48 19.84 22.81
C GLN A 199 5.42 18.95 23.62
N VAL A 200 6.64 18.73 23.09
CA VAL A 200 7.69 17.94 23.75
C VAL A 200 8.11 18.57 25.08
N ARG A 201 8.26 19.90 25.13
CA ARG A 201 8.61 20.60 26.39
C ARG A 201 7.55 20.44 27.48
N ARG A 202 6.26 20.51 27.12
CA ARG A 202 5.16 20.27 28.06
C ARG A 202 5.10 18.81 28.48
N ALA A 203 5.24 17.90 27.52
CA ALA A 203 5.22 16.45 27.72
C ALA A 203 6.34 15.95 28.64
N ALA A 204 7.52 16.57 28.56
CA ALA A 204 8.66 16.25 29.42
C ALA A 204 8.49 16.70 30.90
N ALA A 205 7.36 17.33 31.25
CA ALA A 205 7.05 17.82 32.59
C ALA A 205 8.19 18.66 33.22
N LEU A 206 8.89 19.43 32.39
CA LEU A 206 10.04 20.23 32.80
C LEU A 206 9.59 21.33 33.76
N SER A 207 10.30 21.48 34.88
CA SER A 207 10.13 22.65 35.73
C SER A 207 10.48 23.93 34.97
N ALA A 208 9.91 25.07 35.34
CA ALA A 208 10.20 26.35 34.69
C ALA A 208 11.71 26.66 34.59
N PRO A 209 12.54 26.44 35.64
CA PRO A 209 13.99 26.61 35.54
C PRO A 209 14.66 25.66 34.53
N ALA A 210 14.22 24.41 34.45
CA ALA A 210 14.75 23.45 33.49
C ALA A 210 14.38 23.83 32.05
N GLY A 211 13.14 24.30 31.82
CA GLY A 211 12.70 24.79 30.51
C GLY A 211 13.46 26.03 30.04
N GLU A 212 13.75 26.96 30.95
CA GLU A 212 14.60 28.12 30.67
C GLU A 212 16.04 27.71 30.34
N ALA A 213 16.62 26.80 31.14
CA ALA A 213 17.96 26.27 30.89
C ALA A 213 18.06 25.59 29.52
N ILE A 214 17.11 24.72 29.16
CA ILE A 214 17.06 24.07 27.85
C ILE A 214 17.07 25.09 26.71
N THR A 215 16.29 26.16 26.86
CA THR A 215 16.22 27.24 25.85
C THR A 215 17.53 28.02 25.78
N ARG A 216 18.08 28.39 26.93
CA ARG A 216 19.29 29.23 27.05
C ARG A 216 20.56 28.52 26.60
N PHE A 217 20.66 27.22 26.90
CA PHE A 217 21.78 26.37 26.50
C PHE A 217 21.55 25.65 25.16
N GLN A 218 20.43 25.92 24.49
CA GLN A 218 20.08 25.29 23.20
C GLN A 218 20.14 23.74 23.27
N VAL A 219 19.67 23.17 24.37
CA VAL A 219 19.64 21.72 24.56
C VAL A 219 18.61 21.14 23.59
N ASN A 220 19.07 20.26 22.70
CA ASN A 220 18.20 19.60 21.73
C ASN A 220 17.36 18.55 22.44
N LEU A 221 16.05 18.81 22.52
CA LEU A 221 15.09 17.80 22.95
C LEU A 221 14.77 16.86 21.78
N PRO A 222 14.59 15.56 22.04
CA PRO A 222 14.15 14.61 21.03
C PRO A 222 12.73 15.00 20.60
N THR A 223 12.57 15.44 19.36
CA THR A 223 11.29 15.91 18.79
C THR A 223 10.75 14.97 17.73
N ARG A 224 11.34 13.78 17.58
CA ARG A 224 11.05 12.90 16.46
C ARG A 224 11.04 11.45 16.91
N SER A 225 9.87 10.82 16.91
CA SER A 225 9.76 9.38 17.11
C SER A 225 10.10 8.66 15.82
N ASP A 226 10.70 7.47 15.92
CA ASP A 226 11.04 6.68 14.73
C ASP A 226 9.80 6.26 13.94
N LEU A 227 8.71 5.89 14.63
CA LEU A 227 7.49 5.47 13.95
C LEU A 227 6.22 5.66 14.80
N TRP A 228 5.18 6.20 14.17
CA TRP A 228 3.80 6.13 14.63
C TRP A 228 2.96 5.31 13.64
N ILE A 229 2.23 4.29 14.11
CA ILE A 229 1.24 3.54 13.33
C ILE A 229 -0.13 3.74 13.98
N GLY A 230 -1.02 4.51 13.37
CA GLY A 230 -2.39 4.61 13.84
C GLY A 230 -3.35 3.74 13.02
N PHE A 231 -4.43 3.30 13.67
CA PHE A 231 -5.50 2.54 13.06
C PHE A 231 -6.70 3.42 12.77
N ASP A 232 -7.37 3.17 11.64
CA ASP A 232 -8.62 3.90 11.33
C ASP A 232 -9.76 3.57 12.31
N ARG A 233 -9.66 2.40 12.95
CA ARG A 233 -10.52 1.95 14.04
C ARG A 233 -9.66 1.18 15.05
N PRO A 234 -9.97 1.26 16.36
CA PRO A 234 -9.19 0.55 17.37
C PRO A 234 -9.09 -0.95 17.07
N ARG A 235 -7.89 -1.52 17.20
CA ARG A 235 -7.61 -2.96 17.07
C ARG A 235 -7.16 -3.49 18.41
N GLY A 236 -7.78 -4.55 18.91
CA GLY A 236 -7.49 -5.05 20.27
C GLY A 236 -7.71 -3.99 21.37
N GLY A 237 -8.50 -2.95 21.10
CA GLY A 237 -8.69 -1.81 21.99
C GLY A 237 -7.62 -0.72 21.90
N PHE A 238 -6.63 -0.83 21.01
CA PHE A 238 -5.59 0.17 20.79
C PHE A 238 -5.88 1.02 19.55
N ASP A 239 -5.62 2.32 19.63
CA ASP A 239 -5.70 3.26 18.50
C ASP A 239 -4.46 3.21 17.61
N GLY A 240 -3.34 2.71 18.12
CA GLY A 240 -2.10 2.61 17.36
C GLY A 240 -0.92 2.03 18.12
N VAL A 241 0.25 2.09 17.47
CA VAL A 241 1.55 1.66 17.96
C VAL A 241 2.53 2.82 17.83
N LEU A 242 3.08 3.27 18.95
CA LEU A 242 4.18 4.24 19.01
C LEU A 242 5.48 3.47 19.18
N VAL A 243 6.45 3.71 18.30
CA VAL A 243 7.67 2.91 18.22
C VAL A 243 8.90 3.80 18.27
N GLU A 244 9.87 3.35 19.08
CA GLU A 244 11.22 3.88 19.10
C GLU A 244 12.21 2.72 18.93
N VAL A 245 13.19 2.92 18.09
CA VAL A 245 14.15 1.92 17.63
C VAL A 245 15.56 2.31 18.05
N LYS A 246 16.38 1.33 18.45
CA LYS A 246 17.82 1.53 18.71
C LYS A 246 18.66 0.46 18.01
N SER A 247 19.52 0.90 17.10
CA SER A 247 20.54 0.06 16.47
C SER A 247 21.79 -0.09 17.35
N GLY A 248 22.53 -1.18 17.18
CA GLY A 248 23.78 -1.44 17.88
C GLY A 248 23.59 -2.17 19.21
N GLY A 249 23.42 -1.44 20.31
CA GLY A 249 23.47 -1.98 21.68
C GLY A 249 22.15 -1.94 22.48
N PRO A 250 22.10 -2.61 23.64
CA PRO A 250 20.89 -2.70 24.48
C PRO A 250 20.66 -1.40 25.27
N GLN A 251 20.13 -0.36 24.63
CA GLN A 251 19.88 0.94 25.24
C GLN A 251 18.38 1.18 25.52
N TYR A 252 17.77 0.33 26.33
CA TYR A 252 16.36 0.50 26.72
C TYR A 252 16.12 1.75 27.57
N ARG A 253 17.10 2.21 28.35
CA ARG A 253 16.94 3.37 29.23
C ARG A 253 16.59 4.65 28.46
N ASP A 254 17.35 4.96 27.42
CA ASP A 254 17.12 6.16 26.62
C ASP A 254 15.82 6.04 25.81
N THR A 255 15.54 4.82 25.34
CA THR A 255 14.29 4.47 24.64
C THR A 255 13.05 4.75 25.50
N VAL A 256 13.07 4.39 26.80
CA VAL A 256 11.96 4.64 27.73
C VAL A 256 11.67 6.13 27.85
N LEU A 257 12.70 6.96 28.08
CA LEU A 257 12.54 8.40 28.28
C LEU A 257 11.99 9.09 27.01
N GLN A 258 12.48 8.66 25.84
CA GLN A 258 11.99 9.15 24.55
C GLN A 258 10.53 8.75 24.32
N LEU A 259 10.18 7.48 24.51
CA LEU A 259 8.81 7.00 24.36
C LEU A 259 7.83 7.67 25.33
N GLN A 260 8.22 7.92 26.58
CA GLN A 260 7.41 8.68 27.54
C GLN A 260 7.14 10.09 27.03
N THR A 261 8.18 10.77 26.57
CA THR A 261 8.07 12.11 26.01
C THR A 261 7.14 12.14 24.80
N TYR A 262 7.31 11.21 23.86
CA TYR A 262 6.49 11.15 22.65
C TYR A 262 5.04 10.75 22.95
N ARG A 263 4.82 9.82 23.88
CA ARG A 263 3.46 9.41 24.26
C ARG A 263 2.67 10.56 24.87
N HIS A 264 3.31 11.35 25.73
CA HIS A 264 2.69 12.55 26.30
C HIS A 264 2.57 13.71 25.29
N ALA A 265 3.39 13.72 24.22
CA ALA A 265 3.27 14.70 23.15
C ALA A 265 2.18 14.34 22.11
N LEU A 266 1.71 13.09 22.09
CA LEU A 266 0.57 12.68 21.26
C LEU A 266 -0.73 13.32 21.78
N PRO A 267 -1.55 13.95 20.92
CA PRO A 267 -2.80 14.55 21.36
C PRO A 267 -3.80 13.48 21.83
N ASP A 268 -4.43 13.66 22.98
CA ASP A 268 -5.49 12.75 23.48
C ASP A 268 -6.67 12.64 22.51
N ALA A 269 -6.94 13.69 21.74
CA ALA A 269 -7.94 13.67 20.69
C ALA A 269 -7.61 12.71 19.53
N GLU A 270 -6.34 12.33 19.36
CA GLU A 270 -5.87 11.40 18.33
C GLU A 270 -5.64 9.99 18.86
N VAL A 271 -5.26 9.85 20.15
CA VAL A 271 -4.83 8.57 20.72
C VAL A 271 -5.27 8.46 22.18
N GLN A 272 -6.22 7.58 22.45
CA GLN A 272 -6.65 7.24 23.81
C GLN A 272 -5.76 6.13 24.38
N ARG A 273 -5.46 5.11 23.58
CA ARG A 273 -4.68 3.95 24.01
C ARG A 273 -3.72 3.49 22.93
N ALA A 274 -2.45 3.32 23.27
CA ALA A 274 -1.41 2.86 22.36
C ALA A 274 -0.63 1.66 22.92
N LEU A 275 -0.12 0.84 22.00
CA LEU A 275 1.05 0.00 22.29
C LEU A 275 2.29 0.88 22.16
N VAL A 276 3.01 1.07 23.26
CA VAL A 276 4.26 1.84 23.30
C VAL A 276 5.43 0.86 23.27
N LEU A 277 6.15 0.84 22.15
CA LEU A 277 7.05 -0.25 21.78
C LEU A 277 8.49 0.26 21.58
N GLY A 278 9.40 -0.23 22.43
CA GLY A 278 10.84 -0.06 22.23
C GLY A 278 11.45 -1.27 21.51
N VAL A 279 12.09 -1.08 20.37
CA VAL A 279 12.73 -2.15 19.58
C VAL A 279 14.23 -1.94 19.55
N VAL A 280 15.00 -2.92 20.00
CA VAL A 280 16.46 -2.84 19.98
C VAL A 280 17.05 -3.95 19.12
N GLU A 281 18.11 -3.65 18.36
CA GLU A 281 18.72 -4.60 17.44
C GLU A 281 19.30 -5.82 18.17
N GLN A 282 19.87 -5.60 19.36
CA GLN A 282 20.52 -6.64 20.16
C GLN A 282 19.99 -6.61 21.60
N PRO A 283 18.81 -7.21 21.87
CA PRO A 283 18.23 -7.19 23.21
C PRO A 283 19.10 -8.00 24.19
N ALA A 284 19.57 -7.38 25.26
CA ALA A 284 20.38 -8.05 26.29
C ALA A 284 19.66 -9.25 26.95
N GLN A 285 18.34 -9.20 26.98
CA GLN A 285 17.47 -10.20 27.58
C GLN A 285 17.19 -11.41 26.67
N GLY A 286 17.68 -11.42 25.43
CA GLY A 286 17.37 -12.44 24.44
C GLY A 286 15.93 -12.34 23.90
N PRO A 287 15.42 -13.43 23.29
CA PRO A 287 14.06 -13.50 22.73
C PRO A 287 12.95 -13.31 23.78
N LEU A 288 11.76 -12.95 23.32
CA LEU A 288 10.58 -12.80 24.18
C LEU A 288 10.23 -14.11 24.89
N ARG A 289 10.26 -14.10 26.22
CA ARG A 289 9.94 -15.29 27.03
C ARG A 289 8.42 -15.49 27.16
N PRO A 290 7.96 -16.74 27.36
CA PRO A 290 6.53 -17.02 27.57
C PRO A 290 5.90 -16.23 28.73
N SER A 291 6.65 -16.02 29.82
CA SER A 291 6.18 -15.21 30.96
C SER A 291 5.98 -13.73 30.62
N GLN A 292 6.82 -13.19 29.73
CA GLN A 292 6.67 -11.81 29.23
C GLN A 292 5.47 -11.70 28.30
N ALA A 293 5.26 -12.67 27.41
CA ALA A 293 4.07 -12.72 26.55
C ALA A 293 2.77 -12.85 27.38
N ALA A 294 2.74 -13.71 28.40
CA ALA A 294 1.59 -13.86 29.29
C ALA A 294 1.30 -12.56 30.08
N TRP A 295 2.35 -11.87 30.55
CA TRP A 295 2.20 -10.57 31.19
C TRP A 295 1.62 -9.52 30.23
N LEU A 296 2.11 -9.45 28.99
CA LEU A 296 1.59 -8.54 27.96
C LEU A 296 0.10 -8.81 27.67
N ALA A 297 -0.30 -10.08 27.56
CA ALA A 297 -1.69 -10.46 27.36
C ALA A 297 -2.59 -10.01 28.52
N ALA A 298 -2.11 -10.12 29.76
CA ALA A 298 -2.83 -9.62 30.92
C ALA A 298 -3.00 -8.09 30.87
N GLN A 299 -1.94 -7.34 30.54
CA GLN A 299 -2.02 -5.87 30.41
C GLN A 299 -2.94 -5.43 29.25
N ALA A 300 -3.00 -6.20 28.17
CA ALA A 300 -3.84 -5.88 27.01
C ALA A 300 -5.35 -5.85 27.34
N SER A 301 -5.78 -6.53 28.41
CA SER A 301 -7.18 -6.50 28.88
C SER A 301 -7.59 -5.20 29.60
N GLY A 302 -6.62 -4.36 29.99
CA GLY A 302 -6.88 -3.07 30.65
C GLY A 302 -7.30 -1.94 29.70
N THR A 303 -7.37 -0.72 30.23
CA THR A 303 -7.69 0.51 29.47
C THR A 303 -6.48 1.38 29.18
N ASP A 304 -5.37 1.16 29.89
CA ASP A 304 -4.17 1.98 29.80
C ASP A 304 -3.26 1.53 28.64
N ASP A 305 -2.32 2.40 28.29
CA ASP A 305 -1.26 2.05 27.33
C ASP A 305 -0.51 0.79 27.78
N VAL A 306 -0.13 -0.03 26.82
CA VAL A 306 0.71 -1.21 27.08
C VAL A 306 2.12 -0.92 26.61
N TRP A 307 3.09 -1.17 27.47
CA TRP A 307 4.51 -0.94 27.21
C TRP A 307 5.22 -2.25 26.93
N ALA A 308 5.96 -2.33 25.83
CA ALA A 308 6.69 -3.52 25.44
C ALA A 308 8.09 -3.18 24.93
N PHE A 309 9.03 -4.11 25.15
CA PHE A 309 10.42 -3.97 24.75
C PHE A 309 10.91 -5.29 24.18
N CYS A 310 11.40 -5.30 22.95
CA CYS A 310 11.75 -6.54 22.27
C CYS A 310 12.83 -6.37 21.18
N GLY A 311 13.31 -7.50 20.66
CA GLY A 311 14.10 -7.53 19.43
C GLY A 311 13.22 -7.44 18.17
N PRO A 312 13.82 -7.25 16.98
CA PRO A 312 13.08 -7.20 15.72
C PRO A 312 12.39 -8.53 15.37
N ASP A 313 12.89 -9.66 15.86
CA ASP A 313 12.34 -10.99 15.60
C ASP A 313 11.12 -11.32 16.47
N ASP A 314 10.96 -10.61 17.60
CA ASP A 314 9.87 -10.81 18.55
C ASP A 314 8.62 -9.97 18.23
N LEU A 315 8.68 -9.10 17.22
CA LEU A 315 7.60 -8.14 16.91
C LEU A 315 6.24 -8.83 16.74
N ALA A 316 6.19 -9.92 15.96
CA ALA A 316 4.95 -10.66 15.75
C ALA A 316 4.42 -11.28 17.05
N ALA A 317 5.30 -11.80 17.90
CA ALA A 317 4.91 -12.39 19.18
C ALA A 317 4.36 -11.33 20.15
N VAL A 318 4.98 -10.14 20.21
CA VAL A 318 4.48 -9.00 21.00
C VAL A 318 3.11 -8.56 20.51
N LEU A 319 2.96 -8.34 19.19
CA LEU A 319 1.69 -7.93 18.60
C LEU A 319 0.57 -8.96 18.84
N ALA A 320 0.90 -10.25 18.77
CA ALA A 320 -0.04 -11.33 19.06
C ALA A 320 -0.42 -11.36 20.54
N ALA A 321 0.55 -11.20 21.45
CA ALA A 321 0.32 -11.20 22.88
C ALA A 321 -0.65 -10.09 23.31
N VAL A 322 -0.59 -8.91 22.66
CA VAL A 322 -1.54 -7.81 22.93
C VAL A 322 -2.82 -7.86 22.09
N GLY A 323 -3.01 -8.90 21.27
CA GLY A 323 -4.22 -9.09 20.47
C GLY A 323 -4.35 -8.18 19.25
N LEU A 324 -3.26 -7.56 18.78
CA LEU A 324 -3.25 -6.74 17.57
C LEU A 324 -3.24 -7.57 16.28
N ILE A 325 -2.70 -8.79 16.36
CA ILE A 325 -2.71 -9.78 15.28
C ILE A 325 -3.12 -11.14 15.84
N LYS A 326 -3.57 -12.05 14.96
CA LYS A 326 -3.75 -13.44 15.38
C LYS A 326 -2.37 -14.06 15.63
N ALA A 327 -2.26 -14.85 16.70
CA ALA A 327 -1.05 -15.62 16.93
C ALA A 327 -0.74 -16.47 15.68
N PRO A 328 0.52 -16.49 15.21
CA PRO A 328 0.89 -17.43 14.16
C PRO A 328 0.55 -18.84 14.66
N LEU A 329 -0.17 -19.61 13.84
CA LEU A 329 -0.39 -21.03 14.13
C LEU A 329 1.01 -21.65 14.30
N ALA A 330 1.26 -22.24 15.46
CA ALA A 330 2.49 -23.00 15.65
C ALA A 330 2.50 -24.12 14.61
N ASP A 331 3.52 -24.15 13.75
CA ASP A 331 3.76 -25.30 12.88
C ASP A 331 3.96 -26.52 13.79
N HIS A 332 2.99 -27.44 13.73
CA HIS A 332 3.02 -28.75 14.37
C HIS A 332 3.74 -29.75 13.46
#